data_AF-A0A916QQF2-F1
#
_entry.id   AF-A0A916QQF2-F1
#
_cell.length_a   1.000
_cell.length_b   1.000
_cell.length_c   1.000
_cell.angle_alpha   90.00
_cell.angle_beta   90.00
_cell.angle_gamma   90.00
#
_symmetry.space_group_name_H-M   'P 1'
#
loop_
_entity.id
_entity.type
_entity.pdbx_description
1 polymer ?
#
loop_
_entity_poly.entity_id
_entity_poly.type
_entity_poly.pdbx_seq_one_letter_code
_entity_poly.pdbx_strand_id
1 'polypeptide(L)'
;MINSFGFQLDQENWVTGVYVSPAGWKINLIAINQLPVIPETLWLRILGKGKTQELAILELVDLSPENPFKNLALEQVSIWRTNLEIKQDLTNEERELIMNLSPAYLKWREDVRQEGRQEGQQEERKIILESLLKNRFDELDQELLYQFDKCLLQIVEVRKKEEGRRKKK
;
A
#
# COMPACT_ATOMS: atom_id res chain seq x y z
N MET A 1 -33.10 8.26 10.90
CA MET A 1 -32.31 8.81 12.03
C MET A 1 -31.37 9.94 11.59
N ILE A 2 -30.73 9.90 10.42
CA ILE A 2 -29.89 11.05 9.96
C ILE A 2 -30.73 12.30 9.67
N ASN A 3 -31.87 12.14 8.98
CA ASN A 3 -32.75 13.26 8.65
C ASN A 3 -33.36 13.96 9.87
N SER A 4 -33.47 13.28 11.03
CA SER A 4 -33.98 13.92 12.26
C SER A 4 -33.00 14.92 12.87
N PHE A 5 -31.73 14.90 12.46
CA PHE A 5 -30.73 15.90 12.81
C PHE A 5 -30.60 17.03 11.76
N GLY A 6 -31.50 17.07 10.77
CA GLY A 6 -31.53 18.10 9.73
C GLY A 6 -30.54 17.91 8.59
N PHE A 7 -29.76 16.83 8.59
CA PHE A 7 -28.90 16.47 7.46
C PHE A 7 -29.73 16.03 6.25
N GLN A 8 -29.43 16.60 5.09
CA GLN A 8 -30.15 16.33 3.85
C GLN A 8 -29.20 15.83 2.78
N LEU A 9 -29.70 14.91 1.96
CA LEU A 9 -29.00 14.43 0.78
C LEU A 9 -29.21 15.46 -0.33
N ASP A 10 -28.12 16.04 -0.81
CA ASP A 10 -28.12 16.89 -1.98
C ASP A 10 -27.70 16.04 -3.19
N GLN A 11 -28.67 15.44 -3.86
CA GLN A 11 -28.42 14.57 -5.02
C GLN A 11 -28.00 15.35 -6.28
N GLU A 12 -28.18 16.67 -6.30
CA GLU A 12 -27.86 17.50 -7.45
C GLU A 12 -26.37 17.80 -7.51
N ASN A 13 -25.73 17.97 -6.34
CA ASN A 13 -24.30 18.26 -6.24
C ASN A 13 -23.46 17.09 -5.69
N TRP A 14 -24.08 16.10 -5.02
CA TRP A 14 -23.35 15.05 -4.31
C TRP A 14 -23.87 13.64 -4.58
N VAL A 15 -22.95 12.69 -4.43
CA VAL A 15 -23.25 11.26 -4.52
C VAL A 15 -23.98 10.75 -3.28
N THR A 16 -24.62 9.59 -3.42
CA THR A 16 -25.24 8.88 -2.29
C THR A 16 -24.25 8.68 -1.15
N GLY A 17 -24.70 8.89 0.09
CA GLY A 17 -23.89 8.78 1.30
C GLY A 17 -23.23 10.09 1.75
N VAL A 18 -23.31 11.18 0.97
CA VAL A 18 -22.85 12.51 1.40
C VAL A 18 -24.05 13.36 1.81
N TYR A 19 -24.05 13.81 3.06
CA TYR A 19 -25.14 14.58 3.64
C TYR A 19 -24.67 15.97 4.04
N VAL A 20 -25.38 16.99 3.55
CA VAL A 20 -25.11 18.39 3.84
C VAL A 20 -25.83 18.79 5.12
N SER A 21 -25.15 19.58 5.96
CA SER A 21 -25.76 20.06 7.20
C SER A 21 -26.67 21.27 7.00
N PRO A 22 -27.58 21.52 7.97
CA PRO A 22 -28.30 22.78 8.06
C PRO A 22 -27.33 23.96 8.20
N ALA A 23 -27.69 25.13 7.67
CA ALA A 23 -26.85 26.33 7.60
C ALA A 23 -26.19 26.78 8.94
N GLY A 24 -26.73 26.37 10.09
CA GLY A 24 -26.14 26.66 11.40
C GLY A 24 -24.93 25.80 11.78
N TRP A 25 -24.61 24.76 11.00
CA TRP A 25 -23.56 23.79 11.29
C TRP A 25 -22.51 23.85 10.17
N LYS A 26 -21.22 23.75 10.52
CA LYS A 26 -20.09 23.78 9.56
C LYS A 26 -19.51 22.38 9.30
N ILE A 27 -20.33 21.34 9.42
CA ILE A 27 -19.91 19.94 9.26
C ILE A 27 -20.74 19.27 8.18
N ASN A 28 -20.15 18.36 7.40
CA ASN A 28 -20.92 17.47 6.53
C ASN A 28 -20.76 16.04 7.02
N LEU A 29 -21.76 15.21 6.80
CA LEU A 29 -21.76 13.82 7.26
C LEU A 29 -21.57 12.89 6.06
N ILE A 30 -20.61 11.98 6.17
CA ILE A 30 -20.31 10.99 5.14
C ILE A 30 -20.61 9.60 5.69
N ALA A 31 -21.61 8.93 5.12
CA ALA A 31 -21.95 7.55 5.40
C ALA A 31 -21.15 6.63 4.45
N ILE A 32 -19.97 6.18 4.88
CA ILE A 32 -19.04 5.40 4.06
C ILE A 32 -19.68 4.15 3.46
N ASN A 33 -20.53 3.45 4.21
CA ASN A 33 -21.22 2.24 3.77
C ASN A 33 -22.34 2.48 2.73
N GLN A 34 -22.66 3.73 2.42
CA GLN A 34 -23.63 4.12 1.41
C GLN A 34 -22.96 4.76 0.18
N LEU A 35 -21.64 4.94 0.21
CA LEU A 35 -20.91 5.50 -0.91
C LEU A 35 -20.95 4.54 -2.10
N PRO A 36 -21.18 5.06 -3.33
CA PRO A 36 -21.19 4.22 -4.51
C PRO A 36 -19.82 3.63 -4.80
N VAL A 37 -19.79 2.50 -5.52
CA VAL A 37 -18.55 1.82 -5.92
C VAL A 37 -17.98 2.48 -7.18
N ILE A 38 -17.30 3.61 -6.98
CA ILE A 38 -16.64 4.40 -8.04
C ILE A 38 -15.23 4.84 -7.60
N PRO A 39 -14.32 5.18 -8.55
CA PRO A 39 -12.95 5.59 -8.23
C PRO A 39 -12.86 6.79 -7.26
N GLU A 40 -13.79 7.74 -7.34
CA GLU A 40 -13.80 8.97 -6.56
C GLU A 40 -14.06 8.72 -5.06
N THR A 41 -14.79 7.65 -4.73
CA THR A 41 -15.12 7.28 -3.34
C THR A 41 -14.19 6.23 -2.76
N LEU A 42 -13.28 5.67 -3.57
CA LEU A 42 -12.41 4.55 -3.22
C LEU A 42 -11.68 4.78 -1.89
N TRP A 43 -11.02 5.93 -1.76
CA TRP A 43 -10.23 6.27 -0.57
C TRP A 43 -11.05 6.33 0.71
N LEU A 44 -12.28 6.84 0.64
CA LEU A 44 -13.19 6.86 1.78
C LEU A 44 -13.70 5.45 2.11
N ARG A 45 -13.97 4.63 1.10
CA ARG A 45 -14.42 3.24 1.30
C ARG A 45 -13.33 2.33 1.88
N ILE A 46 -12.05 2.60 1.61
CA ILE A 46 -10.91 1.93 2.26
C ILE A 46 -10.92 2.15 3.79
N LEU A 47 -11.45 3.27 4.26
CA LEU A 47 -11.60 3.57 5.71
C LEU A 47 -12.87 2.97 6.32
N GLY A 48 -13.71 2.31 5.51
CA GLY A 48 -14.94 1.66 5.95
C GLY A 48 -14.70 0.38 6.75
N LYS A 49 -15.76 -0.41 6.89
CA LYS A 49 -15.71 -1.73 7.53
C LYS A 49 -16.49 -2.77 6.72
N GLY A 50 -16.17 -4.04 6.96
CA GLY A 50 -16.82 -5.19 6.31
C GLY A 50 -16.75 -5.10 4.79
N LYS A 51 -17.86 -5.40 4.12
CA LYS A 51 -17.95 -5.48 2.64
C LYS A 51 -17.54 -4.20 1.91
N THR A 52 -17.79 -3.03 2.50
CA THR A 52 -17.42 -1.75 1.86
C THR A 52 -15.90 -1.62 1.73
N GLN A 53 -15.19 -2.02 2.79
CA GLN A 53 -13.73 -2.00 2.82
C GLN A 53 -13.14 -3.12 1.95
N GLU A 54 -13.74 -4.31 1.98
CA GLU A 54 -13.33 -5.44 1.14
C GLU A 54 -13.33 -5.09 -0.36
N LEU A 55 -14.45 -4.55 -0.85
CA LEU A 55 -14.56 -4.11 -2.25
C LEU A 55 -13.56 -3.01 -2.59
N ALA A 56 -13.34 -2.07 -1.67
CA ALA A 56 -12.38 -1.00 -1.87
C ALA A 56 -10.93 -1.53 -1.93
N ILE A 57 -10.58 -2.56 -1.14
CA ILE A 57 -9.26 -3.21 -1.23
C ILE A 57 -9.10 -3.92 -2.57
N LEU A 58 -10.14 -4.59 -3.07
CA LEU A 58 -10.12 -5.22 -4.40
C LEU A 58 -9.81 -4.19 -5.50
N GLU A 59 -10.56 -3.09 -5.52
CA GLU A 59 -10.33 -1.99 -6.46
C GLU A 59 -8.93 -1.38 -6.32
N LEU A 60 -8.45 -1.21 -5.07
CA LEU A 60 -7.12 -0.69 -4.79
C LEU A 60 -6.01 -1.56 -5.39
N VAL A 61 -6.14 -2.88 -5.29
CA VAL A 61 -5.17 -3.82 -5.84
C VAL A 61 -5.18 -3.80 -7.38
N ASP A 62 -6.35 -3.57 -7.98
CA ASP A 62 -6.52 -3.50 -9.43
C ASP A 62 -6.15 -2.14 -10.04
N LEU A 63 -5.87 -1.11 -9.23
CA LEU A 63 -5.37 0.17 -9.72
C LEU A 63 -4.12 0.01 -10.58
N SER A 64 -3.92 0.92 -11.54
CA SER A 64 -2.70 0.94 -12.35
C SER A 64 -1.45 1.10 -11.46
N PRO A 65 -0.34 0.40 -11.75
CA PRO A 65 0.92 0.55 -11.02
C PRO A 65 1.48 1.98 -11.01
N GLU A 66 1.13 2.78 -12.02
CA GLU A 66 1.53 4.18 -12.16
C GLU A 66 0.78 5.12 -11.19
N ASN A 67 -0.26 4.64 -10.52
CA ASN A 67 -0.97 5.44 -9.54
C ASN A 67 -0.08 5.69 -8.30
N PRO A 68 0.26 6.96 -7.98
CA PRO A 68 1.21 7.27 -6.91
C PRO A 68 0.71 6.88 -5.51
N PHE A 69 -0.60 6.73 -5.33
CA PHE A 69 -1.21 6.41 -4.05
C PHE A 69 -1.43 4.91 -3.83
N LYS A 70 -1.29 4.08 -4.88
CA LYS A 70 -1.56 2.63 -4.80
C LYS A 70 -0.70 1.96 -3.72
N ASN A 71 0.62 2.12 -3.83
CA ASN A 71 1.55 1.48 -2.89
C ASN A 71 1.38 2.01 -1.46
N LEU A 72 1.23 3.33 -1.33
CA LEU A 72 1.00 3.97 -0.03
C LEU A 72 -0.25 3.40 0.66
N ALA A 73 -1.36 3.29 -0.06
CA ALA A 73 -2.59 2.77 0.52
C ALA A 73 -2.53 1.27 0.80
N LEU A 74 -1.89 0.46 -0.06
CA LEU A 74 -1.67 -0.96 0.20
C LEU A 74 -0.80 -1.19 1.44
N GLU A 75 0.18 -0.31 1.68
CA GLU A 75 0.96 -0.30 2.92
C GLU A 75 0.09 0.01 4.14
N GLN A 76 -0.78 1.03 4.07
CA GLN A 76 -1.72 1.33 5.15
C GLN A 76 -2.65 0.14 5.46
N VAL A 77 -3.14 -0.55 4.43
CA VAL A 77 -3.93 -1.79 4.58
C VAL A 77 -3.09 -2.87 5.28
N SER A 78 -1.79 -2.99 4.97
CA SER A 78 -0.88 -3.92 5.65
C SER A 78 -0.67 -3.61 7.12
N ILE A 79 -0.49 -2.35 7.47
CA ILE A 79 -0.36 -1.91 8.88
C ILE A 79 -1.64 -2.22 9.63
N TRP A 80 -2.79 -1.84 9.08
CA TRP A 80 -4.09 -2.11 9.68
C TRP A 80 -4.32 -3.61 9.92
N ARG A 81 -4.03 -4.44 8.91
CA ARG A 81 -4.13 -5.91 9.04
C ARG A 81 -3.21 -6.44 10.16
N THR A 82 -1.97 -5.96 10.22
CA THR A 82 -1.03 -6.37 11.27
C THR A 82 -1.57 -6.04 12.66
N ASN A 83 -2.17 -4.86 12.82
CA ASN A 83 -2.82 -4.46 14.07
C ASN A 83 -4.01 -5.36 14.40
N LEU A 84 -4.78 -5.80 13.40
CA LEU A 84 -5.85 -6.78 13.61
C LEU A 84 -5.35 -8.16 14.01
N GLU A 85 -4.25 -8.65 13.42
CA GLU A 85 -3.68 -9.96 13.76
C GLU A 85 -3.21 -10.03 15.23
N ILE A 86 -2.83 -8.89 15.81
CA ILE A 86 -2.40 -8.78 17.22
C ILE A 86 -3.60 -8.60 18.17
N LYS A 87 -4.76 -8.18 17.66
CA LYS A 87 -5.96 -7.90 18.44
C LYS A 87 -6.60 -9.20 18.97
N GLN A 88 -6.89 -9.26 20.26
CA GLN A 88 -7.43 -10.47 20.91
C GLN A 88 -8.96 -10.63 20.71
N ASP A 89 -9.67 -9.52 20.49
CA ASP A 89 -11.13 -9.42 20.42
C ASP A 89 -11.60 -8.99 19.02
N LEU A 90 -11.22 -9.77 18.00
CA LEU A 90 -11.65 -9.54 16.62
C LEU A 90 -13.16 -9.68 16.48
N THR A 91 -13.80 -8.72 15.82
CA THR A 91 -15.19 -8.87 15.40
C THR A 91 -15.28 -9.91 14.28
N ASN A 92 -16.48 -10.48 14.07
CA ASN A 92 -16.70 -11.43 12.97
C ASN A 92 -16.38 -10.81 11.60
N GLU A 93 -16.69 -9.53 11.41
CA GLU A 93 -16.41 -8.78 10.18
C GLU A 93 -14.90 -8.57 9.97
N GLU A 94 -14.15 -8.23 11.03
CA GLU A 94 -12.69 -8.09 10.95
C GLU A 94 -12.03 -9.43 10.60
N ARG A 95 -12.52 -10.52 11.21
CA ARG A 95 -12.05 -11.89 10.95
C ARG A 95 -12.34 -12.32 9.50
N GLU A 96 -13.56 -12.08 9.02
CA GLU A 96 -13.96 -12.39 7.64
C GLU A 96 -13.11 -11.60 6.64
N LEU A 97 -12.89 -10.31 6.89
CA LEU A 97 -12.08 -9.47 6.02
C LEU A 97 -10.64 -9.97 5.93
N ILE A 98 -9.98 -10.34 7.03
CA ILE A 98 -8.62 -10.91 7.00
C ILE A 98 -8.58 -12.22 6.18
N MET A 99 -9.60 -13.08 6.34
CA MET A 99 -9.69 -14.35 5.61
C MET A 99 -9.96 -14.16 4.11
N ASN A 100 -10.74 -13.13 3.76
CA ASN A 100 -11.19 -12.86 2.40
C ASN A 100 -10.36 -11.81 1.66
N LEU A 101 -9.24 -11.35 2.24
CA LEU A 101 -8.32 -10.48 1.53
C LEU A 101 -7.94 -11.11 0.19
N SER A 102 -8.03 -10.30 -0.86
CA SER A 102 -7.90 -10.80 -2.22
C SER A 102 -6.56 -11.52 -2.45
N PRO A 103 -6.53 -12.60 -3.25
CA PRO A 103 -5.27 -13.25 -3.64
C PRO A 103 -4.26 -12.27 -4.23
N ALA A 104 -4.75 -11.24 -4.94
CA ALA A 104 -3.92 -10.21 -5.53
C ALA A 104 -3.25 -9.30 -4.47
N TYR A 105 -3.94 -8.95 -3.37
CA TYR A 105 -3.32 -8.27 -2.22
C TYR A 105 -2.23 -9.13 -1.57
N LEU A 106 -2.54 -10.41 -1.33
CA LEU A 106 -1.59 -11.34 -0.71
C LEU A 106 -0.33 -11.52 -1.57
N LYS A 107 -0.51 -11.57 -2.89
CA LYS A 107 0.57 -11.64 -3.86
C LYS A 107 1.43 -10.37 -3.84
N TRP A 108 0.81 -9.19 -3.90
CA TRP A 108 1.54 -7.91 -3.80
C TRP A 108 2.40 -7.86 -2.54
N ARG A 109 1.86 -8.28 -1.40
CA ARG A 109 2.59 -8.30 -0.13
C ARG A 109 3.80 -9.23 -0.16
N GLU A 110 3.65 -10.41 -0.76
CA GLU A 110 4.77 -11.34 -0.91
C GLU A 110 5.82 -10.79 -1.87
N ASP A 111 5.41 -10.18 -2.98
CA ASP A 111 6.34 -9.54 -3.93
C ASP A 111 7.17 -8.44 -3.24
N VAL A 112 6.54 -7.56 -2.45
CA VAL A 112 7.23 -6.53 -1.65
C VAL A 112 8.18 -7.17 -0.63
N ARG A 113 7.78 -8.26 0.02
CA ARG A 113 8.64 -8.98 0.98
C ARG A 113 9.86 -9.60 0.29
N GLN A 114 9.69 -10.13 -0.92
CA GLN A 114 10.80 -10.70 -1.69
C GLN A 114 11.75 -9.62 -2.19
N GLU A 115 11.24 -8.48 -2.65
CA GLU A 115 12.08 -7.33 -3.02
C GLU A 115 12.92 -6.86 -1.83
N GLY A 116 12.31 -6.66 -0.66
CA GLY A 116 13.05 -6.26 0.54
C GLY A 116 14.11 -7.29 0.99
N ARG A 117 13.86 -8.59 0.80
CA ARG A 117 14.87 -9.64 1.05
C ARG A 117 16.04 -9.55 0.07
N GLN A 118 15.76 -9.30 -1.21
CA GLN A 118 16.79 -9.16 -2.22
C GLN A 118 17.65 -7.91 -1.98
N GLU A 119 17.02 -6.79 -1.64
CA GLU A 119 17.72 -5.55 -1.27
C GLU A 119 18.60 -5.76 -0.04
N GLY A 120 18.07 -6.39 1.02
CA GLY A 120 18.85 -6.71 2.22
C GLY A 120 20.06 -7.61 1.94
N GLN A 121 19.91 -8.63 1.07
CA GLN A 121 21.04 -9.48 0.65
C GLN A 121 22.08 -8.72 -0.18
N GLN A 122 21.66 -7.76 -0.98
CA GLN A 122 22.57 -6.92 -1.77
C GLN A 122 23.36 -5.99 -0.85
N GLU A 123 22.69 -5.36 0.11
CA GLU A 123 23.33 -4.48 1.10
C GLU A 123 24.32 -5.26 1.99
N GLU A 124 23.95 -6.46 2.45
CA GLU A 124 24.86 -7.32 3.22
C GLU A 124 26.12 -7.67 2.41
N ARG A 125 25.97 -8.03 1.13
CA ARG A 125 27.12 -8.30 0.24
C ARG A 125 27.99 -7.08 0.03
N LYS A 126 27.39 -5.89 -0.08
CA LYS A 126 28.11 -4.62 -0.19
C LYS A 126 28.97 -4.40 1.06
N ILE A 127 28.38 -4.52 2.24
CA ILE A 127 29.07 -4.35 3.53
C ILE A 127 30.23 -5.34 3.70
N ILE A 128 30.01 -6.62 3.39
CA ILE A 128 31.07 -7.65 3.48
C ILE A 128 32.23 -7.30 2.55
N LEU A 129 31.93 -6.90 1.31
CA LEU A 129 32.99 -6.58 0.36
C LEU A 129 33.77 -5.33 0.78
N GLU A 130 33.08 -4.28 1.24
CA GLU A 130 33.73 -3.10 1.78
C GLU A 130 34.64 -3.44 2.96
N SER A 131 34.21 -4.33 3.87
CA SER A 131 35.03 -4.79 4.99
C SER A 131 36.28 -5.54 4.52
N LEU A 132 36.16 -6.43 3.53
CA LEU A 132 37.30 -7.14 2.95
C LEU A 132 38.29 -6.19 2.26
N LEU A 133 37.78 -5.19 1.55
CA LEU A 133 38.60 -4.21 0.84
C LEU A 133 39.30 -3.26 1.82
N LYS A 134 38.62 -2.76 2.86
CA LYS A 134 39.25 -1.96 3.93
C LYS A 134 40.36 -2.72 4.65
N ASN A 135 40.11 -3.99 5.00
CA ASN A 135 41.14 -4.84 5.62
C ASN A 135 42.35 -5.08 4.72
N ARG A 136 42.20 -5.00 3.39
CA ARG A 136 43.29 -5.26 2.44
C ARG A 136 44.06 -4.00 2.04
N PHE A 137 43.39 -2.85 2.01
CA PHE A 137 43.93 -1.60 1.46
C PHE A 137 44.08 -0.48 2.51
N ASP A 138 43.81 -0.76 3.80
CA ASP A 138 43.80 0.14 4.96
C ASP A 138 42.83 1.32 4.86
N GLU A 139 42.88 2.12 3.79
CA GLU A 139 41.90 3.16 3.47
C GLU A 139 41.36 2.97 2.04
N LEU A 140 40.03 2.96 1.91
CA LEU A 140 39.37 3.09 0.62
C LEU A 140 39.15 4.57 0.35
N ASP A 141 39.77 5.10 -0.70
CA ASP A 141 39.50 6.47 -1.13
C ASP A 141 38.04 6.60 -1.63
N GLN A 142 37.52 7.82 -1.56
CA GLN A 142 36.14 8.14 -1.96
C GLN A 142 35.89 7.82 -3.45
N GLU A 143 36.93 7.87 -4.28
CA GLU A 143 36.84 7.56 -5.71
C GLU A 143 36.59 6.07 -5.95
N LEU A 144 37.30 5.16 -5.24
CA LEU A 144 37.05 3.72 -5.32
C LEU A 144 35.64 3.35 -4.85
N LEU A 145 35.16 3.97 -3.76
CA LEU A 145 33.80 3.76 -3.26
C LEU A 145 32.75 4.20 -4.31
N TYR A 146 32.96 5.35 -4.95
CA TYR A 146 32.08 5.84 -6.00
C TYR A 146 32.06 4.93 -7.23
N GLN A 147 33.22 4.49 -7.71
CA GLN A 147 33.29 3.55 -8.84
C GLN A 147 32.67 2.19 -8.51
N PHE A 148 32.81 1.76 -7.26
CA PHE A 148 32.20 0.53 -6.77
C PHE A 148 30.67 0.60 -6.74
N ASP A 149 30.10 1.67 -6.16
CA ASP A 149 28.66 1.90 -6.15
C ASP A 149 28.07 1.96 -7.56
N LYS A 150 28.78 2.65 -8.47
CA LYS A 150 28.39 2.71 -9.88
C LYS A 150 28.39 1.35 -10.56
N CYS A 151 29.37 0.50 -10.27
CA CYS A 151 29.47 -0.84 -10.85
C CYS A 151 28.39 -1.78 -10.30
N LEU A 152 28.09 -1.69 -8.99
CA LEU A 152 27.00 -2.43 -8.36
C LEU A 152 25.63 -2.04 -8.95
N LEU A 153 25.37 -0.75 -9.13
CA LEU A 153 24.12 -0.28 -9.75
C LEU A 153 23.93 -0.84 -11.17
N GLN A 154 25.00 -0.88 -11.97
CA GLN A 154 24.95 -1.47 -13.31
C GLN A 154 24.64 -2.97 -13.29
N ILE A 155 25.23 -3.72 -12.36
CA ILE A 155 24.97 -5.16 -12.22
C ILE A 155 23.51 -5.42 -11.81
N VAL A 156 22.96 -4.59 -10.91
CA VAL A 156 21.57 -4.69 -10.46
C VAL A 156 20.59 -4.36 -11.60
N GLU A 157 20.84 -3.29 -12.37
CA GLU A 157 20.00 -2.94 -13.52
C GLU A 157 19.99 -4.02 -14.61
N VAL A 158 21.13 -4.66 -14.87
CA VAL A 158 21.23 -5.76 -15.84
C VAL A 158 20.43 -6.97 -15.35
N ARG A 159 20.52 -7.34 -14.06
CA ARG A 159 19.73 -8.46 -13.50
C ARG A 159 18.23 -8.17 -13.49
N LYS A 160 17.79 -6.96 -13.11
CA LYS A 160 16.36 -6.56 -13.17
C LYS A 160 15.82 -6.65 -14.60
N LYS A 161 16.61 -6.28 -15.62
CA LYS A 161 16.24 -6.44 -17.04
C LYS A 161 16.16 -7.90 -17.50
N GLU A 162 17.03 -8.77 -17.01
CA GLU A 162 17.01 -10.21 -17.33
C GLU A 162 15.83 -10.95 -16.68
N GLU A 163 15.51 -10.63 -15.43
CA GLU A 163 14.36 -11.22 -14.71
C GLU A 163 13.01 -10.74 -15.31
N GLY A 164 12.92 -9.47 -15.70
CA GLY A 164 11.75 -8.94 -16.41
C GLY A 164 11.52 -9.58 -17.80
N ARG A 165 12.60 -10.04 -18.46
CA ARG A 165 12.50 -10.81 -19.72
C ARG A 165 12.08 -12.26 -19.49
N ARG A 166 12.43 -12.87 -18.35
CA ARG A 166 12.03 -14.24 -18.00
C ARG A 166 10.56 -14.35 -17.56
N LYS A 167 9.99 -13.33 -16.90
CA LYS A 167 8.58 -13.31 -16.50
C LYS A 167 7.58 -13.04 -17.65
N LYS A 168 8.07 -12.70 -18.85
CA LYS A 168 7.27 -12.45 -20.07
C LYS A 168 7.28 -13.59 -21.10
N LYS A 169 7.95 -14.70 -20.80
CA LYS A 169 7.93 -15.95 -21.58
C LYS A 169 7.17 -17.02 -20.79
#